data_AF-A0A519SUL7-F1
#
_entry.id   AF-A0A519SUL7-F1
#
_cell.length_a   1.000
_cell.length_b   1.000
_cell.length_c   1.000
_cell.angle_alpha   90.00
_cell.angle_beta   90.00
_cell.angle_gamma   90.00
#
_symmetry.space_group_name_H-M   'P 1'
#
loop_
_entity.id
_entity.type
_entity.pdbx_description
1 polymer ?
#
loop_
_entity_poly.entity_id
_entity_poly.type
_entity_poly.pdbx_seq_one_letter_code
_entity_poly.pdbx_strand_id
1 'polypeptide(L)'
;METIRLAEALERMEKAKEPFTLRFVTYDVSRKTGGRVVEWEDCRLAAKCAGHPYRYATRNLLVGASSQRRKVHIWLLLALNGVKIVL
;
A
#
# COMPACT_ATOMS: atom_id res chain seq x y z
N MET A 1 -12.78 8.92 -13.88
CA MET A 1 -11.80 8.42 -12.88
C MET A 1 -11.85 6.91 -12.92
N GLU A 2 -10.74 6.26 -13.24
CA GLU A 2 -10.64 4.81 -13.16
C GLU A 2 -10.62 4.38 -11.69
N THR A 3 -11.37 3.33 -11.36
CA THR A 3 -11.50 2.78 -10.01
C THR A 3 -11.22 1.28 -10.04
N ILE A 4 -10.45 0.78 -9.08
CA ILE A 4 -10.13 -0.64 -8.95
C ILE A 4 -10.55 -1.15 -7.58
N ARG A 5 -10.96 -2.42 -7.50
CA ARG A 5 -11.23 -3.06 -6.21
C ARG A 5 -9.92 -3.28 -5.45
N LEU A 6 -9.99 -3.28 -4.12
CA LEU A 6 -8.83 -3.57 -3.28
C LEU A 6 -8.15 -4.90 -3.64
N ALA A 7 -8.93 -5.96 -3.89
CA ALA A 7 -8.39 -7.25 -4.29
C ALA A 7 -7.56 -7.15 -5.58
N GLU A 8 -8.08 -6.44 -6.58
CA GLU A 8 -7.41 -6.23 -7.87
C GLU A 8 -6.17 -5.34 -7.71
N ALA A 9 -6.24 -4.31 -6.87
CA ALA A 9 -5.09 -3.46 -6.54
C ALA A 9 -3.95 -4.29 -5.92
N LEU A 10 -4.28 -5.19 -4.99
CA LEU A 10 -3.30 -6.08 -4.36
C LEU A 10 -2.70 -7.07 -5.36
N GLU A 11 -3.49 -7.60 -6.30
CA GLU A 11 -2.96 -8.44 -7.38
C GLU A 11 -2.03 -7.67 -8.31
N ARG A 12 -2.39 -6.44 -8.69
CA ARG A 12 -1.54 -5.56 -9.50
C ARG A 12 -0.22 -5.28 -8.78
N MET A 13 -0.25 -5.03 -7.47
CA MET A 13 0.96 -4.87 -6.66
C MET A 13 1.81 -6.15 -6.62
N GLU A 14 1.20 -7.34 -6.48
CA GLU A 14 1.93 -8.62 -6.48
C GLU A 14 2.57 -8.95 -7.84
N LYS A 15 1.89 -8.60 -8.94
CA LYS A 15 2.37 -8.85 -10.30
C LYS A 15 3.30 -7.74 -10.82
N ALA A 16 3.32 -6.58 -10.16
CA ALA A 16 4.16 -5.46 -10.55
C ALA A 16 5.65 -5.81 -10.45
N LYS A 17 6.32 -5.89 -11.60
CA LYS A 17 7.79 -5.93 -11.68
C LYS A 17 8.41 -4.54 -11.53
N GLU A 18 7.64 -3.51 -11.87
CA GLU A 18 8.07 -2.11 -11.84
C GLU A 18 7.69 -1.45 -10.52
N PRO A 19 8.46 -0.44 -10.08
CA PRO A 19 8.07 0.39 -8.95
C PRO A 19 6.73 1.09 -9.21
N PHE A 20 5.90 1.22 -8.18
CA PHE A 20 4.60 1.87 -8.27
C PHE A 20 4.46 3.00 -7.25
N THR A 21 3.57 3.94 -7.53
CA THR A 21 3.20 5.04 -6.62
C THR A 21 1.98 4.65 -5.81
N LEU A 22 2.07 4.83 -4.49
CA LEU A 22 1.00 4.45 -3.56
C LEU A 22 0.54 5.65 -2.74
N ARG A 23 -0.76 5.89 -2.72
CA ARG A 23 -1.39 6.92 -1.88
C ARG A 23 -2.24 6.28 -0.80
N PHE A 24 -2.03 6.70 0.44
CA PHE A 24 -2.71 6.13 1.60
C PHE A 24 -2.89 7.16 2.72
N VAL A 25 -3.76 6.86 3.67
CA VAL A 25 -3.97 7.68 4.88
C VAL A 25 -3.09 7.14 6.00
N THR A 26 -2.33 8.00 6.69
CA THR A 26 -1.63 7.58 7.90
C THR A 26 -2.63 7.33 9.02
N TYR A 27 -2.37 6.36 9.88
CA TYR A 27 -3.20 6.10 11.05
C TYR A 27 -2.35 6.25 12.30
N ASP A 28 -2.79 7.14 13.20
CA ASP A 28 -2.18 7.29 14.51
C ASP A 28 -2.82 6.27 15.46
N VAL A 29 -2.04 5.25 15.84
CA VAL A 29 -2.50 4.17 16.71
C VAL A 29 -2.82 4.67 18.12
N SER A 30 -2.06 5.64 18.63
CA SER A 30 -2.23 6.19 19.97
C SER A 30 -3.49 7.03 20.07
N ARG A 31 -3.75 7.87 19.06
CA ARG A 31 -4.93 8.74 19.03
C ARG A 31 -6.16 8.07 18.41
N LYS A 32 -5.99 6.90 17.79
CA LYS A 32 -7.02 6.17 17.01
C LYS A 32 -7.67 7.02 15.91
N THR A 33 -6.93 7.97 15.35
CA THR A 33 -7.42 8.90 14.34
C THR A 33 -6.74 8.68 13.01
N GLY A 34 -7.50 8.82 11.93
CA GLY A 34 -6.96 9.04 10.60
C GLY A 34 -6.15 10.33 10.59
N GLY A 35 -4.93 10.26 10.09
CA GLY A 35 -3.98 11.34 10.03
C GLY A 35 -3.99 12.02 8.67
N ARG A 36 -2.82 12.11 8.05
CA ARG A 36 -2.60 12.83 6.79
C ARG A 36 -2.59 11.86 5.62
N VAL A 37 -3.01 12.34 4.46
CA VAL A 37 -2.79 11.62 3.20
C VAL A 37 -1.31 11.73 2.85
N VAL A 38 -0.67 10.59 2.65
CA VAL A 38 0.73 10.49 2.26
C VAL A 38 0.81 9.74 0.93
N GLU A 39 1.74 10.18 0.10
CA GLU A 39 2.08 9.54 -1.16
C GLU A 39 3.52 9.03 -1.08
N TRP A 40 3.71 7.80 -1.51
CA TRP A 40 5.02 7.18 -1.63
C TRP A 40 5.28 6.86 -3.09
N GLU A 41 6.37 7.42 -3.60
CA GLU A 41 6.93 7.12 -4.91
C GLU A 41 7.91 5.94 -4.81
N ASP A 42 8.14 5.26 -5.93
CA ASP A 42 9.07 4.14 -6.03
C ASP A 42 8.84 3.00 -5.03
N CYS A 43 7.58 2.60 -4.81
CA CYS A 43 7.26 1.48 -3.93
C CYS A 43 7.46 0.14 -4.63
N ARG A 44 8.06 -0.81 -3.92
CA ARG A 44 8.12 -2.23 -4.31
C ARG A 44 7.63 -3.11 -3.17
N LEU A 45 7.02 -4.26 -3.47
CA LEU A 45 6.71 -5.23 -2.42
C LEU A 45 8.02 -5.82 -1.86
N ALA A 46 8.20 -5.72 -0.54
CA ALA A 46 9.27 -6.46 0.11
C ALA A 46 8.92 -7.95 0.04
N ALA A 47 9.89 -8.80 -0.33
CA ALA A 47 9.71 -10.24 -0.57
C ALA A 47 8.76 -10.90 0.46
N LYS A 48 7.86 -11.77 -0.02
CA LYS A 48 6.83 -12.46 0.76
C LYS A 48 7.44 -13.06 2.03
N CYS A 49 7.21 -12.43 3.18
CA CYS A 49 7.14 -13.21 4.42
C CYS A 49 5.93 -14.14 4.24
N ALA A 50 6.08 -15.43 4.52
CA ALA A 50 5.10 -16.50 4.25
C ALA A 50 3.71 -16.35 4.92
N GLY A 51 3.37 -15.17 5.46
CA GLY A 51 2.04 -14.85 5.98
C GLY A 51 1.12 -14.30 4.91
N HIS A 52 -0.10 -14.86 4.82
CA HIS A 52 -1.16 -14.31 3.99
C HIS A 52 -1.42 -12.83 4.31
N PRO A 53 -1.55 -11.95 3.30
CA PRO A 53 -1.79 -10.51 3.50
C PRO A 53 -3.00 -10.19 4.37
N TYR A 54 -4.02 -11.03 4.31
CA TYR A 54 -5.29 -10.83 4.98
C TYR A 54 -5.19 -11.05 6.50
N ARG A 55 -4.21 -11.82 6.98
CA ARG A 55 -4.10 -12.16 8.42
C ARG A 55 -3.86 -10.94 9.30
N TYR A 56 -3.17 -9.93 8.77
CA TYR A 56 -2.91 -8.68 9.47
C TYR A 56 -3.35 -7.47 8.66
N ALA A 57 -4.04 -7.68 7.53
CA ALA A 57 -4.44 -6.65 6.58
C ALA A 57 -3.34 -5.60 6.31
N THR A 58 -2.08 -6.03 6.24
CA THR A 58 -0.91 -5.16 6.09
C THR A 58 0.04 -5.70 5.02
N ARG A 59 0.79 -4.78 4.42
CA ARG A 59 1.84 -5.08 3.44
C ARG A 59 3.12 -4.38 3.80
N ASN A 60 4.23 -5.11 3.63
CA ASN A 60 5.56 -4.53 3.76
C ASN A 60 6.02 -4.08 2.37
N LEU A 61 6.37 -2.81 2.26
CA LEU A 61 6.85 -2.15 1.05
C LEU A 61 8.27 -1.67 1.26
N LEU A 62 9.09 -1.76 0.23
CA LEU A 62 10.35 -1.03 0.12
C LEU A 62 10.03 0.30 -0.57
N VAL A 63 10.40 1.41 0.04
CA VAL A 63 10.06 2.76 -0.44
C VAL A 63 11.34 3.51 -0.80
N GLY A 64 11.36 4.07 -2.01
CA GLY A 64 12.43 4.93 -2.51
C GLY A 64 13.76 4.21 -2.79
N ALA A 65 14.74 4.97 -3.27
CA ALA A 65 16.07 4.46 -3.62
C ALA A 65 16.83 3.85 -2.42
N SER A 66 16.52 4.29 -1.19
CA SER A 66 17.12 3.78 0.05
C SER A 66 16.58 2.41 0.47
N SER A 67 15.60 1.85 -0.24
CA SER A 67 14.97 0.55 0.06
C SER A 67 14.46 0.45 1.51
N GLN A 68 13.99 1.57 2.08
CA GLN A 68 13.46 1.56 3.45
C GLN A 68 12.21 0.68 3.52
N ARG A 69 12.23 -0.29 4.43
CA ARG A 69 11.08 -1.17 4.65
C ARG A 69 10.04 -0.48 5.52
N ARG A 70 8.86 -0.23 4.94
CA ARG A 70 7.71 0.34 5.62
C ARG A 70 6.53 -0.61 5.59
N LYS A 71 5.72 -0.59 6.63
CA LYS A 71 4.47 -1.36 6.70
C LYS A 71 3.30 -0.43 6.43
N VAL A 72 2.41 -0.83 5.53
CA VAL A 72 1.16 -0.12 5.23
C VAL A 72 -0.03 -1.02 5.52
N HIS A 73 -1.12 -0.44 6.00
CA HIS A 73 -2.38 -1.14 6.19
C HIS A 73 -3.21 -1.07 4.90
N ILE A 74 -3.72 -2.21 4.42
CA ILE A 74 -4.42 -2.29 3.12
C ILE A 74 -5.76 -1.52 3.12
N TRP A 75 -6.40 -1.38 4.28
CA TRP A 75 -7.63 -0.59 4.44
C TRP A 75 -7.43 0.92 4.31
N LEU A 76 -6.19 1.39 4.44
CA LEU A 76 -5.88 2.82 4.39
C LEU A 76 -5.44 3.27 2.99
N LEU A 77 -5.44 2.35 2.02
CA LEU A 77 -5.05 2.65 0.65
C LEU A 77 -6.14 3.45 -0.05
N LEU A 78 -5.74 4.53 -0.72
CA LEU A 78 -6.63 5.41 -1.47
C LEU A 78 -6.43 5.29 -2.97
N ALA A 79 -5.19 5.15 -3.43
CA ALA A 79 -4.88 5.02 -4.85
C ALA A 79 -3.58 4.25 -5.10
N LEU A 80 -3.53 3.57 -6.24
CA LEU A 80 -2.35 2.90 -6.79
C LEU A 80 -2.11 3.46 -8.20
N ASN A 81 -0.92 4.01 -8.45
CA ASN A 81 -0.56 4.64 -9.74
C ASN A 81 -1.60 5.66 -10.22
N GLY A 82 -2.18 6.44 -9.30
CA GLY A 82 -3.24 7.41 -9.60
C GLY A 82 -4.65 6.82 -9.80
N VAL A 83 -4.80 5.49 -9.80
CA VAL A 83 -6.10 4.80 -9.90
C VAL A 83 -6.69 4.65 -8.49
N LYS A 84 -7.93 5.09 -8.32
CA LYS A 84 -8.60 5.09 -7.01
C LYS A 84 -8.95 3.66 -6.58
N ILE A 85 -8.63 3.30 -5.35
CA ILE A 85 -8.97 2.00 -4.76
C ILE A 85 -10.33 2.12 -4.07
N VAL A 86 -11.19 1.14 -4.31
CA VAL A 86 -12.50 0.98 -3.67
C VAL A 86 -12.51 -0.33 -2.89
N LEU A 87 -13.07 -0.28 -1.68
CA LEU A 87 -13.17 -1.43 -0.79
C LEU A 87 -14.30 -2.37 -1.22
#